data_AF-A0A7S3VYF1-F1
#
_entry.id   AF-A0A7S3VYF1-F1
#
_cell.length_a   1.000
_cell.length_b   1.000
_cell.length_c   1.000
_cell.angle_alpha   90.00
_cell.angle_beta   90.00
_cell.angle_gamma   90.00
#
_symmetry.space_group_name_H-M   'P 1'
#
loop_
_entity.id
_entity.type
_entity.pdbx_description
1 polymer ?
#
loop_
_entity_poly.entity_id
_entity_poly.type
_entity_poly.pdbx_seq_one_letter_code
_entity_poly.pdbx_strand_id
1 'polypeptide(L)'
;CKGNALRAWRALDPEWRGALTKQEFSKSVRAVGFAGSSAVIWNALCGEEKKLISMREVDPEAFRQFVSLRRGCEKRMKGLESLFDEKGELTKRLEKKDFLKICRKAHCAKPHERLF
;
A
#
# COMPACT_ATOMS: atom_id res chain seq x y z
N CYS A 1 -19.40 -4.79 3.23
CA CYS A 1 -18.07 -4.81 2.57
C CYS A 1 -17.48 -3.40 2.53
N LYS A 2 -16.58 -3.01 3.45
CA LYS A 2 -15.82 -1.76 3.29
C LYS A 2 -14.52 -2.10 2.58
N GLY A 3 -14.48 -1.88 1.26
CA GLY A 3 -13.22 -1.90 0.51
C GLY A 3 -12.37 -0.72 0.98
N ASN A 4 -11.11 -0.95 1.32
CA ASN A 4 -10.16 0.12 1.62
C ASN A 4 -9.24 0.33 0.39
N ALA A 5 -8.77 1.55 0.18
CA ALA A 5 -7.97 1.90 -0.98
C ALA A 5 -6.64 1.13 -1.04
N LEU A 6 -6.05 0.75 0.12
CA LEU A 6 -4.83 -0.07 0.18
C LEU A 6 -5.04 -1.50 -0.31
N ARG A 7 -6.20 -2.09 -0.06
CA ARG A 7 -6.56 -3.43 -0.54
C ARG A 7 -6.77 -3.41 -2.05
N ALA A 8 -7.42 -2.36 -2.56
CA ALA A 8 -7.53 -2.15 -4.01
C ALA A 8 -6.14 -1.94 -4.63
N TRP A 9 -5.30 -1.11 -4.02
CA TRP A 9 -3.94 -0.87 -4.48
C TRP A 9 -3.09 -2.15 -4.50
N ARG A 10 -3.17 -2.98 -3.45
CA ARG A 10 -2.46 -4.27 -3.41
C ARG A 10 -2.89 -5.24 -4.51
N ALA A 11 -4.14 -5.16 -4.97
CA ALA A 11 -4.59 -5.93 -6.13
C ALA A 11 -4.05 -5.36 -7.45
N LEU A 12 -3.79 -4.05 -7.52
CA LEU A 12 -3.22 -3.38 -8.68
C LEU A 12 -1.68 -3.48 -8.74
N ASP A 13 -1.00 -3.60 -7.60
CA ASP A 13 0.46 -3.69 -7.48
C ASP A 13 0.88 -5.03 -6.83
N PRO A 14 0.67 -6.17 -7.53
CA PRO A 14 0.96 -7.49 -6.97
C PRO A 14 2.46 -7.74 -6.73
N GLU A 15 3.32 -6.98 -7.41
CA GLU A 15 4.78 -7.05 -7.31
C GLU A 15 5.36 -6.05 -6.30
N TRP A 16 4.50 -5.32 -5.57
CA TRP A 16 4.92 -4.44 -4.47
C TRP A 16 5.89 -3.33 -4.86
N ARG A 17 5.82 -2.83 -6.11
CA ARG A 17 6.71 -1.78 -6.61
C ARG A 17 6.44 -0.42 -5.94
N GLY A 18 5.23 -0.21 -5.43
CA GLY A 18 4.78 1.04 -4.82
C GLY A 18 4.41 2.14 -5.83
N ALA A 19 4.76 1.96 -7.11
CA ALA A 19 4.34 2.78 -8.22
C ALA A 19 4.21 1.92 -9.49
N LEU A 20 3.29 2.31 -10.36
CA LEU A 20 2.99 1.59 -11.60
C LEU A 20 3.07 2.55 -12.79
N THR A 21 3.64 2.07 -13.88
CA THR A 21 3.49 2.68 -15.20
C THR A 21 2.05 2.55 -15.71
N LYS A 22 1.69 3.34 -16.72
CA LYS A 22 0.37 3.26 -17.38
C LYS A 22 0.06 1.86 -17.92
N GLN A 23 1.10 1.16 -18.40
CA GLN A 23 0.98 -0.20 -18.92
C GLN A 23 0.73 -1.22 -17.80
N GLU A 24 1.51 -1.16 -16.71
CA GLU A 24 1.33 -2.06 -15.55
C GLU A 24 -0.02 -1.83 -14.87
N PHE A 25 -0.44 -0.57 -14.72
CA PHE A 25 -1.76 -0.24 -14.19
C PHE A 25 -2.86 -0.80 -15.09
N SER A 26 -2.77 -0.58 -16.41
CA SER A 26 -3.78 -1.08 -17.35
C SER A 26 -3.88 -2.61 -17.35
N LYS A 27 -2.74 -3.30 -17.27
CA LYS A 27 -2.68 -4.76 -17.13
C LYS A 27 -3.39 -5.21 -15.85
N SER A 28 -3.09 -4.56 -14.72
CA SER A 28 -3.61 -4.96 -13.42
C SER A 28 -5.10 -4.64 -13.26
N VAL A 29 -5.58 -3.50 -13.79
CA VAL A 29 -7.01 -3.15 -13.85
C VAL A 29 -7.81 -4.19 -14.63
N ARG A 30 -7.28 -4.70 -15.75
CA ARG A 30 -7.93 -5.79 -16.49
C ARG A 30 -7.89 -7.10 -15.73
N ALA A 31 -6.76 -7.41 -15.08
CA ALA A 31 -6.60 -8.63 -14.30
C ALA A 31 -7.58 -8.73 -13.12
N VAL A 32 -7.97 -7.60 -12.52
CA VAL A 32 -9.01 -7.56 -11.47
C VAL A 32 -10.45 -7.60 -12.01
N GLY A 33 -10.63 -7.73 -13.33
CA GLY A 33 -11.94 -7.91 -13.97
C GLY A 33 -12.68 -6.62 -14.32
N PHE A 34 -12.01 -5.46 -14.33
CA PHE A 34 -12.65 -4.23 -14.78
C PHE A 34 -12.78 -4.22 -16.31
N ALA A 35 -14.01 -4.21 -16.81
CA ALA A 35 -14.32 -4.27 -18.23
C ALA A 35 -14.30 -2.90 -18.95
N GLY A 36 -14.14 -1.80 -18.22
CA GLY A 36 -14.11 -0.45 -18.79
C GLY A 36 -12.71 0.01 -19.24
N SER A 37 -12.61 1.28 -19.65
CA SER A 37 -11.34 1.87 -20.10
C SER A 37 -10.40 2.16 -18.93
N SER A 38 -9.28 1.45 -18.85
CA SER A 38 -8.21 1.73 -17.88
C SER A 38 -7.59 3.11 -18.08
N ALA A 39 -7.62 3.65 -19.30
CA ALA A 39 -7.10 4.99 -19.61
C ALA A 39 -7.95 6.10 -18.96
N VAL A 40 -9.28 5.91 -18.89
CA VAL A 40 -10.18 6.85 -18.22
C VAL A 40 -9.88 6.88 -16.71
N ILE A 41 -9.72 5.71 -16.09
CA ILE A 41 -9.37 5.63 -14.66
C ILE A 41 -8.00 6.27 -14.41
N TRP A 42 -7.00 5.96 -15.24
CA TRP A 42 -5.67 6.54 -15.12
C TRP A 42 -5.75 8.08 -15.14
N ASN A 43 -6.42 8.64 -16.14
CA ASN A 43 -6.54 10.08 -16.28
C ASN A 43 -7.27 10.72 -15.08
N ALA A 44 -8.37 10.09 -14.63
CA ALA A 44 -9.12 10.56 -13.47
C ALA A 44 -8.29 10.56 -12.17
N LEU A 45 -7.35 9.63 -12.02
CA LEU A 45 -6.52 9.52 -10.81
C LEU A 45 -5.29 10.43 -10.84
N CYS A 46 -4.61 10.58 -11.97
CA CYS A 46 -3.29 11.24 -11.99
C CYS A 46 -3.02 12.15 -13.20
N GLY A 47 -3.95 12.27 -14.15
CA GLY A 47 -3.79 13.08 -15.36
C GLY A 47 -3.06 12.36 -16.51
N GLU A 48 -3.24 12.86 -17.74
CA GLU A 48 -2.71 12.21 -18.96
C GLU A 48 -1.19 12.20 -19.05
N GLU A 49 -0.54 13.28 -18.60
CA GLU A 49 0.91 13.48 -18.72
C GLU A 49 1.73 12.68 -17.71
N LYS A 50 1.08 12.11 -16.70
CA LYS A 50 1.73 11.36 -15.64
C LYS A 50 2.29 10.05 -16.19
N LYS A 51 3.56 9.78 -15.91
CA LYS A 51 4.24 8.53 -16.32
C LYS A 51 4.08 7.38 -15.33
N LEU A 52 3.87 7.72 -14.05
CA LEU A 52 3.75 6.78 -12.94
C LEU A 52 2.60 7.19 -12.02
N ILE A 53 1.84 6.21 -11.54
CA ILE A 53 0.86 6.38 -10.48
C ILE A 53 1.33 5.64 -9.24
N SER A 54 1.12 6.24 -8.07
CA SER A 54 1.37 5.60 -6.77
C SER A 54 0.11 5.67 -5.92
N MET A 55 0.15 5.04 -4.75
CA MET A 55 -0.91 5.15 -3.77
C MET A 55 -1.18 6.60 -3.34
N ARG A 56 -0.22 7.52 -3.52
CA ARG A 56 -0.40 8.95 -3.24
C ARG A 56 -1.50 9.58 -4.07
N GLU A 57 -1.65 9.20 -5.34
CA GLU A 57 -2.68 9.74 -6.24
C GLU A 57 -4.06 9.14 -5.95
N VAL A 58 -4.11 7.91 -5.42
CA VAL A 58 -5.38 7.22 -5.10
C VAL A 58 -5.92 7.61 -3.74
N ASP A 59 -5.05 7.62 -2.72
CA ASP A 59 -5.39 8.00 -1.35
C ASP A 59 -4.15 8.63 -0.67
N PRO A 60 -4.00 9.97 -0.78
CA PRO A 60 -2.86 10.68 -0.21
C PRO A 60 -2.71 10.47 1.30
N GLU A 61 -3.81 10.25 2.01
CA GLU A 61 -3.80 10.06 3.46
C GLU A 61 -3.29 8.67 3.83
N ALA A 62 -3.82 7.62 3.20
CA ALA A 62 -3.32 6.27 3.38
C ALA A 62 -1.85 6.15 2.97
N PHE A 63 -1.43 6.85 1.91
CA PHE A 63 -0.01 6.92 1.54
C PHE A 63 0.85 7.56 2.63
N ARG A 64 0.42 8.70 3.22
CA ARG A 64 1.14 9.34 4.34
C ARG A 64 1.26 8.40 5.54
N GLN A 65 0.19 7.68 5.86
CA GLN A 65 0.19 6.71 6.94
C GLN A 65 1.15 5.54 6.65
N PHE A 66 1.13 4.99 5.44
CA PHE A 66 2.05 3.94 5.02
C PHE A 66 3.51 4.37 5.07
N VAL A 67 3.84 5.56 4.55
CA VAL A 67 5.20 6.12 4.60
C VAL A 67 5.64 6.38 6.04
N SER A 68 4.75 6.89 6.90
CA SER A 68 5.01 7.09 8.32
C SER A 68 5.28 5.76 9.03
N LEU A 69 4.50 4.72 8.75
CA LEU A 69 4.73 3.37 9.26
C LEU A 69 6.08 2.83 8.79
N ARG A 70 6.38 2.88 7.49
CA ARG A 70 7.64 2.37 6.92
C ARG A 70 8.85 3.05 7.56
N ARG A 71 8.86 4.38 7.62
CA ARG A 71 9.93 5.17 8.26
C ARG A 71 10.03 4.88 9.77
N GLY A 72 8.88 4.73 10.42
CA GLY A 72 8.80 4.40 11.84
C GLY A 72 9.38 3.02 12.14
N CYS A 73 9.11 2.05 11.27
CA CYS A 73 9.74 0.73 11.28
C CYS A 73 11.24 0.87 11.03
N GLU A 74 11.69 1.41 9.89
CA GLU A 74 13.12 1.56 9.54
C GLU A 74 13.97 2.15 10.68
N LYS A 75 13.48 3.22 11.32
CA LYS A 75 14.20 3.88 12.43
C LYS A 75 14.23 3.09 13.73
N ARG A 76 13.31 2.14 13.92
CA ARG A 76 13.06 1.43 15.18
C ARG A 76 13.10 -0.10 15.00
N MET A 77 13.58 -0.58 13.85
CA MET A 77 13.49 -1.98 13.38
C MET A 77 14.24 -2.97 14.27
N LYS A 78 15.13 -2.51 15.15
CA LYS A 78 15.70 -3.34 16.23
C LYS A 78 14.64 -4.02 17.12
N GLY A 79 13.38 -3.56 17.09
CA GLY A 79 12.25 -4.20 17.78
C GLY A 79 11.31 -5.04 16.91
N LEU A 80 11.53 -5.12 15.59
CA LEU A 80 10.67 -5.81 14.62
C LEU A 80 11.39 -6.91 13.85
N GLU A 81 12.72 -7.05 13.98
CA GLU A 81 13.53 -8.14 13.40
C GLU A 81 12.92 -9.52 13.70
N SER A 82 12.37 -9.73 14.90
CA SER A 82 11.67 -10.99 15.27
C SER A 82 10.42 -11.33 14.43
N LEU A 83 9.91 -10.39 13.64
CA LEU A 83 8.76 -10.62 12.75
C LEU A 83 9.19 -11.02 11.33
N PHE A 84 10.47 -10.87 11.02
CA PHE A 84 11.03 -11.18 9.72
C PHE A 84 12.01 -12.35 9.85
N ASP A 85 12.02 -13.24 8.87
CA ASP A 85 12.99 -14.33 8.83
C ASP A 85 14.35 -13.82 8.32
N GLU A 86 15.31 -14.72 8.21
CA GLU A 86 16.65 -14.42 7.68
C GLU A 86 16.63 -13.87 6.24
N LYS A 87 15.52 -14.02 5.52
CA LYS A 87 15.31 -13.52 4.15
C LYS A 87 14.56 -12.19 4.13
N GLY A 88 14.17 -11.65 5.28
CA GLY A 88 13.39 -10.41 5.39
C GLY A 88 11.90 -10.61 5.11
N GLU A 89 11.41 -11.85 5.08
CA GLU A 89 10.01 -12.19 4.86
C GLU A 89 9.25 -12.29 6.19
N LEU A 90 7.97 -11.92 6.19
CA LEU A 90 7.15 -12.01 7.41
C LEU A 90 7.00 -13.46 7.86
N THR A 91 7.49 -13.78 9.07
CA THR A 91 7.45 -15.14 9.65
C THR A 91 6.04 -15.59 10.02
N LYS A 92 5.14 -14.64 10.26
CA LYS A 92 3.73 -14.91 10.58
C LYS A 92 2.83 -13.77 10.12
N ARG A 93 1.60 -14.14 9.76
CA ARG A 93 0.54 -13.16 9.51
C ARG A 93 0.20 -12.44 10.82
N LEU A 94 0.28 -11.12 10.80
CA LEU A 94 -0.04 -10.31 11.97
C LEU A 94 -1.56 -10.18 12.14
N GLU A 95 -2.06 -10.51 13.32
CA GLU A 95 -3.43 -10.19 13.70
C GLU A 95 -3.60 -8.69 13.96
N LYS A 96 -4.84 -8.20 13.86
CA LYS A 96 -5.18 -6.78 13.99
C LYS A 96 -4.60 -6.16 15.26
N LYS A 97 -4.70 -6.89 16.39
CA LYS A 97 -4.23 -6.43 17.69
C LYS A 97 -2.71 -6.21 17.71
N ASP A 98 -1.95 -7.11 17.09
CA ASP A 98 -0.50 -7.03 17.04
C ASP A 98 -0.02 -6.00 16.02
N PHE A 99 -0.70 -5.89 14.88
CA PHE A 99 -0.49 -4.80 13.93
C PHE A 99 -0.65 -3.42 14.57
N LEU A 100 -1.72 -3.21 15.35
CA LEU A 100 -1.94 -1.93 16.06
C LEU A 100 -0.88 -1.66 17.14
N LYS A 101 -0.30 -2.69 17.77
CA LYS A 101 0.85 -2.50 18.67
C LYS A 101 2.07 -2.00 17.89
N ILE A 102 2.30 -2.55 16.70
CA ILE A 102 3.41 -2.14 15.82
C ILE A 102 3.21 -0.69 15.37
N CYS A 103 2.02 -0.31 14.89
CA CYS A 103 1.73 1.08 14.49
C CYS A 103 2.00 2.08 15.63
N ARG A 104 1.66 1.72 16.87
CA ARG A 104 1.95 2.53 18.06
C ARG A 104 3.45 2.63 18.33
N LYS A 105 4.19 1.52 18.32
CA LYS A 105 5.65 1.49 18.52
C LYS A 105 6.42 2.23 17.41
N ALA A 106 5.92 2.17 16.18
CA ALA A 106 6.48 2.89 15.04
C ALA A 106 6.18 4.40 15.06
N HIS A 107 5.32 4.87 15.98
CA HIS A 107 4.77 6.23 15.99
C HIS A 107 4.11 6.60 14.65
N CYS A 108 3.37 5.67 14.06
CA CYS A 108 2.63 5.91 12.83
C CYS A 108 1.52 6.95 13.04
N ALA A 109 1.29 7.80 12.04
CA ALA A 109 0.16 8.72 12.01
C ALA A 109 -1.18 8.00 12.17
N LYS A 110 -2.08 8.56 13.00
CA LYS A 110 -3.45 8.07 13.21
C LYS A 110 -4.38 8.53 12.06
N PRO A 111 -5.56 7.90 11.85
CA PRO A 111 -6.05 6.64 12.44
C PRO A 111 -5.35 5.40 11.88
N HIS A 112 -5.00 4.44 12.72
CA HIS A 112 -4.25 3.23 12.33
C HIS A 112 -5.14 2.19 11.61
N GLU A 113 -6.45 2.28 11.78
CA GLU A 113 -7.45 1.34 11.27
C GLU A 113 -7.54 1.33 9.75
N ARG A 114 -7.06 2.37 9.06
CA ARG A 114 -7.03 2.42 7.59
C ARG A 114 -5.97 1.52 6.99
N LEU A 115 -4.94 1.15 7.77
CA LEU A 115 -3.82 0.33 7.32
C LEU A 115 -4.06 -1.18 7.45
N PHE A 116 -5.20 -1.62 8.03
CA PHE A 116 -5.51 -3.04 8.30
C PHE A 116 -6.75 -3.52 7.53
#